data_AF-A0AAN5RH76-F1
#
_entry.id   AF-A0AAN5RH76-F1
#
_cell.length_a   1.000
_cell.length_b   1.000
_cell.length_c   1.000
_cell.angle_alpha   90.00
_cell.angle_beta   90.00
_cell.angle_gamma   90.00
#
_symmetry.space_group_name_H-M   'P 1'
#
loop_
_entity.id
_entity.type
_entity.pdbx_description
1 polymer ?
#
loop_
_entity_poly.entity_id
_entity_poly.type
_entity_poly.pdbx_seq_one_letter_code
_entity_poly.pdbx_strand_id
1 'polypeptide(L)'
;MCSDKLHTASAGVAENTRHQPVQDGYEACFIPPEVRQYTGEPLYILVAWWCLQQRGWVNRCQISDAFKVPARRASYLMSYLRGKSRRVVCEKRKVP
;
A
#
# COMPACT_ATOMS: atom_id res chain seq x y z
N MET A 1 -21.26 10.68 16.45
CA MET A 1 -21.48 11.90 15.66
C MET A 1 -20.48 12.92 16.14
N CYS A 2 -19.53 13.35 15.30
CA CYS A 2 -18.69 14.50 15.56
C CYS A 2 -18.56 15.30 14.27
N SER A 3 -18.78 16.60 14.41
CA SER A 3 -19.36 17.49 13.42
C SER A 3 -18.36 18.17 12.49
N ASP A 4 -18.95 18.62 11.39
CA ASP A 4 -18.47 19.42 10.26
C ASP A 4 -18.24 20.91 10.63
N LYS A 5 -17.15 21.52 10.14
CA LYS A 5 -17.00 22.98 9.91
C LYS A 5 -15.90 23.28 8.86
N LEU A 6 -16.32 23.42 7.59
CA LEU A 6 -16.17 24.56 6.64
C LEU A 6 -15.14 25.69 6.98
N HIS A 7 -14.42 26.42 6.11
CA HIS A 7 -14.35 26.70 4.65
C HIS A 7 -13.05 27.52 4.39
N THR A 8 -12.50 27.56 3.16
CA THR A 8 -12.14 28.80 2.42
C THR A 8 -11.50 28.47 1.06
N ALA A 9 -11.99 29.13 0.01
CA ALA A 9 -11.65 28.95 -1.40
C ALA A 9 -10.38 29.72 -1.83
N SER A 10 -9.74 29.27 -2.92
CA SER A 10 -8.99 30.17 -3.82
C SER A 10 -9.02 29.64 -5.25
N ALA A 11 -9.36 30.53 -6.17
CA ALA A 11 -9.34 30.36 -7.62
C ALA A 11 -7.96 30.75 -8.19
N GLY A 12 -7.51 30.10 -9.26
CA GLY A 12 -6.33 30.52 -10.01
C GLY A 12 -5.85 29.47 -11.00
N VAL A 13 -6.02 29.75 -12.28
CA VAL A 13 -5.61 28.94 -13.43
C VAL A 13 -4.09 29.04 -13.65
N ALA A 14 -3.38 27.90 -13.75
CA ALA A 14 -2.16 27.75 -14.56
C ALA A 14 -1.72 26.27 -14.66
N GLU A 15 -1.78 25.76 -15.89
CA GLU A 15 -0.81 24.92 -16.60
C GLU A 15 0.17 23.99 -15.83
N ASN A 16 0.12 22.71 -16.21
CA ASN A 16 1.18 21.70 -16.10
C ASN A 16 1.73 21.38 -14.70
N THR A 17 0.93 20.71 -13.88
CA THR A 17 1.46 19.78 -12.86
C THR A 17 0.41 18.70 -12.68
N ARG A 18 0.62 17.52 -13.28
CA ARG A 18 -0.26 16.37 -13.06
C ARG A 18 -0.22 16.06 -11.57
N HIS A 19 -1.31 16.42 -10.90
CA HIS A 19 -1.56 16.30 -9.48
C HIS A 19 -0.83 15.11 -8.85
N GLN A 20 0.30 15.37 -8.20
CA GLN A 20 0.73 14.54 -7.09
C GLN A 20 -0.30 14.79 -6.00
N PRO A 21 -1.11 13.80 -5.59
CA PRO A 21 -1.84 13.95 -4.35
C PRO A 21 -0.78 14.07 -3.26
N VAL A 22 -0.71 15.26 -2.65
CA VAL A 22 -0.09 15.46 -1.35
C VAL A 22 -0.74 14.43 -0.43
N GLN A 23 0.00 13.36 -0.11
CA GLN A 23 -0.45 12.35 0.81
C GLN A 23 0.00 12.75 2.21
N ASP A 24 -0.73 13.68 2.81
CA ASP A 24 -0.70 13.87 4.25
C ASP A 24 -1.12 12.56 4.92
N GLY A 25 -0.22 11.95 5.69
CA GLY A 25 -0.53 10.80 6.54
C GLY A 25 -0.25 9.40 5.97
N TYR A 26 0.81 9.21 5.18
CA TYR A 26 1.46 7.90 5.26
C TYR A 26 2.14 7.83 6.63
N GLU A 27 1.53 7.14 7.59
CA GLU A 27 2.30 6.59 8.70
C GLU A 27 3.52 5.92 8.09
N ALA A 28 4.73 6.31 8.52
CA ALA A 28 5.98 5.79 7.99
C ALA A 28 5.97 4.26 8.08
N CYS A 29 5.62 3.60 6.98
CA CYS A 29 5.55 2.15 6.91
C CYS A 29 6.97 1.62 7.06
N PHE A 30 7.16 0.62 7.91
CA PHE A 30 8.45 -0.03 8.06
C PHE A 30 8.73 -0.88 6.82
N ILE A 31 9.90 -0.70 6.21
CA ILE A 31 10.35 -1.53 5.08
C ILE A 31 11.27 -2.62 5.63
N PRO A 32 10.86 -3.90 5.54
CA PRO A 32 11.68 -5.03 5.97
C PRO A 32 13.05 -5.03 5.25
N PRO A 33 14.15 -5.35 5.96
CA PRO A 33 15.50 -5.30 5.40
C PRO A 33 15.64 -6.13 4.13
N GLU A 34 14.90 -7.22 4.02
CA GLU A 34 14.96 -8.16 2.91
C GLU A 34 14.40 -7.59 1.59
N VAL A 35 13.66 -6.48 1.65
CA VAL A 35 13.14 -5.77 0.47
C VAL A 35 13.63 -4.33 0.36
N ARG A 36 14.58 -3.90 1.20
CA ARG A 36 15.13 -2.54 1.16
C ARG A 36 15.85 -2.20 -0.14
N GLN A 37 16.35 -3.21 -0.86
CA GLN A 37 16.97 -2.99 -2.18
C GLN A 37 15.96 -2.47 -3.22
N TYR A 38 14.67 -2.53 -2.95
CA TYR A 38 13.60 -2.07 -3.82
C TYR A 38 12.94 -0.76 -3.36
N THR A 39 13.54 0.00 -2.44
CA THR A 39 12.94 1.20 -1.78
C THR A 39 12.41 2.31 -2.69
N GLY A 40 12.66 2.28 -4.00
CA GLY A 40 12.04 3.18 -4.99
C GLY A 40 10.70 2.70 -5.58
N GLU A 41 10.32 1.45 -5.32
CA GLU A 41 9.06 0.88 -5.80
C GLU A 41 7.90 1.20 -4.84
N PRO A 42 6.65 1.24 -5.34
CA PRO A 42 5.50 1.48 -4.49
C PRO A 42 5.30 0.32 -3.51
N LEU A 43 4.75 0.62 -2.33
CA LEU A 43 4.63 -0.32 -1.21
C LEU A 43 4.04 -1.70 -1.59
N TYR A 44 3.05 -1.75 -2.48
CA TYR A 44 2.45 -3.03 -2.87
C TYR A 44 3.44 -3.93 -3.62
N ILE A 45 4.40 -3.37 -4.38
CA ILE A 45 5.47 -4.13 -5.04
C ILE A 45 6.48 -4.64 -4.00
N LEU A 46 6.82 -3.83 -2.99
CA LEU A 46 7.64 -4.29 -1.87
C LEU A 46 7.01 -5.49 -1.16
N VAL A 47 5.69 -5.43 -0.91
CA VAL A 47 4.94 -6.56 -0.35
C VAL A 47 5.00 -7.78 -1.26
N ALA A 48 4.88 -7.61 -2.58
CA ALA A 48 5.01 -8.73 -3.52
C ALA A 48 6.38 -9.39 -3.46
N TRP A 49 7.46 -8.60 -3.47
CA TRP A 49 8.82 -9.11 -3.30
C TRP A 49 9.01 -9.83 -1.98
N TRP A 50 8.47 -9.28 -0.90
CA TRP A 50 8.55 -9.89 0.42
C TRP A 50 7.79 -11.23 0.46
N CYS A 51 6.61 -11.31 -0.18
CA CYS A 51 5.84 -12.54 -0.29
C CYS A 51 6.61 -13.65 -1.01
N LEU A 52 7.41 -13.34 -2.04
CA LEU A 52 8.23 -14.32 -2.77
C LEU A 52 9.32 -14.96 -1.90
N GLN A 53 9.75 -14.27 -0.85
CA GLN A 53 10.77 -14.76 0.08
C GLN A 53 10.16 -15.64 1.18
N GLN A 54 8.83 -15.66 1.33
CA GLN A 54 8.17 -16.46 2.35
C GLN A 54 8.08 -17.93 1.93
N ARG A 55 8.39 -18.84 2.86
CA ARG A 55 8.30 -20.29 2.64
C ARG A 55 6.86 -20.80 2.81
N GLY A 56 5.90 -20.21 2.09
CA GLY A 56 4.51 -20.66 2.10
C GLY A 56 3.46 -19.57 1.81
N TRP A 57 2.21 -19.90 2.11
CA TRP A 57 1.08 -18.99 1.91
C TRP A 57 1.11 -17.82 2.90
N VAL A 58 1.03 -16.61 2.37
CA VAL A 58 1.05 -15.37 3.16
C VAL A 58 -0.38 -14.87 3.42
N ASN A 59 -0.67 -14.49 4.67
CA ASN A 59 -1.93 -13.88 5.07
C ASN A 59 -1.78 -12.38 5.40
N ARG A 60 -2.91 -11.70 5.62
CA ARG A 60 -2.94 -10.26 5.92
C ARG A 60 -2.20 -9.89 7.22
N CYS A 61 -2.20 -10.77 8.22
CA CYS A 61 -1.57 -10.51 9.51
C CYS A 61 -0.05 -10.51 9.37
N GLN A 62 0.51 -11.49 8.65
CA GLN A 62 1.94 -11.54 8.36
C GLN A 62 2.43 -10.28 7.63
N ILE A 63 1.66 -9.76 6.67
CA ILE A 63 1.98 -8.50 6.00
C ILE A 63 1.88 -7.31 6.97
N SER A 64 0.83 -7.28 7.81
CA SER A 64 0.64 -6.26 8.85
C SER A 64 1.86 -6.19 9.78
N ASP A 65 2.33 -7.35 10.24
CA ASP A 65 3.42 -7.47 11.20
C ASP A 65 4.79 -7.12 10.59
N ALA A 66 5.03 -7.56 9.35
CA ALA A 66 6.28 -7.31 8.64
C ALA A 66 6.43 -5.84 8.26
N PHE A 67 5.39 -5.22 7.71
CA PHE A 67 5.44 -3.83 7.21
C PHE A 67 5.00 -2.78 8.24
N LYS A 68 4.60 -3.22 9.44
CA LYS A 68 4.03 -2.38 10.51
C LYS A 68 2.90 -1.48 10.00
N VAL A 69 2.03 -2.07 9.18
CA VAL A 69 0.82 -1.42 8.67
C VAL A 69 -0.42 -2.01 9.34
N PRO A 70 -1.54 -1.27 9.47
CA PRO A 70 -2.77 -1.84 9.99
C PRO A 70 -3.30 -3.00 9.14
N ALA A 71 -3.94 -4.00 9.76
CA ALA A 71 -4.47 -5.17 9.05
C ALA A 71 -5.48 -4.81 7.94
N ARG A 72 -6.22 -3.71 8.10
CA ARG A 72 -7.09 -3.14 7.05
C ARG A 72 -6.28 -2.72 5.82
N ARG A 73 -5.14 -2.05 6.03
CA ARG A 73 -4.22 -1.62 4.96
C ARG A 73 -3.55 -2.83 4.31
N ALA A 74 -3.12 -3.83 5.08
CA ALA A 74 -2.60 -5.09 4.54
C ALA A 74 -3.64 -5.81 3.66
N SER A 75 -4.90 -5.87 4.08
CA SER A 75 -5.99 -6.44 3.29
C SER A 75 -6.21 -5.70 1.98
N TYR A 76 -6.15 -4.36 2.01
CA TYR A 76 -6.20 -3.55 0.81
C TYR A 76 -5.03 -3.85 -0.14
N LEU A 77 -3.78 -3.95 0.37
CA LEU A 77 -2.60 -4.29 -0.43
C LEU A 77 -2.75 -5.66 -1.11
N MET A 78 -3.25 -6.67 -0.40
CA MET A 78 -3.51 -8.00 -0.98
C MET A 78 -4.55 -7.95 -2.11
N SER A 79 -5.64 -7.20 -1.93
CA SER A 79 -6.66 -7.03 -2.97
C SER A 79 -6.13 -6.23 -4.16
N TYR A 80 -5.34 -5.18 -3.89
CA TYR A 80 -4.74 -4.33 -4.91
C TYR A 80 -3.75 -5.09 -5.79
N LEU A 81 -2.92 -5.95 -5.17
CA LEU A 81 -1.99 -6.84 -5.87
C LEU A 81 -2.70 -7.71 -6.91
N ARG A 82 -3.83 -8.31 -6.54
CA ARG A 82 -4.63 -9.15 -7.44
C ARG A 82 -5.14 -8.39 -8.66
N GLY A 83 -5.41 -7.09 -8.52
CA GLY A 83 -5.85 -6.23 -9.62
C GLY A 83 -4.72 -5.76 -10.55
N LYS A 84 -3.45 -6.00 -10.20
CA LYS A 84 -2.27 -5.54 -10.93
C LYS A 84 -1.53 -6.69 -11.63
N SER A 85 -2.27 -7.54 -12.33
CA SER A 85 -1.76 -8.73 -13.04
C SER A 85 -0.66 -8.45 -14.07
N ARG A 86 -0.60 -7.22 -14.62
CA ARG A 86 0.49 -6.79 -15.52
C ARG A 86 1.85 -6.68 -14.84
N ARG A 87 1.89 -6.50 -13.51
CA ARG A 87 3.13 -6.33 -12.73
C ARG A 87 3.36 -7.49 -11.75
N VAL A 88 2.30 -8.09 -11.22
CA VAL A 88 2.40 -9.16 -10.22
C VAL A 88 1.39 -10.26 -10.55
N VAL A 89 1.88 -11.49 -10.64
CA VAL A 89 1.03 -12.70 -10.71
C VAL A 89 0.87 -13.23 -9.29
N CYS A 90 -0.38 -13.43 -8.85
CA CYS A 90 -0.68 -13.92 -7.51
C CYS A 90 -1.55 -15.17 -7.56
N GLU A 91 -1.20 -16.17 -6.76
CA GLU A 91 -2.07 -17.30 -6.45
C GLU A 91 -2.89 -17.03 -5.19
N LYS A 92 -4.09 -17.60 -5.11
CA LYS A 92 -4.98 -17.45 -3.96
C LYS A 92 -5.47 -18.81 -3.47
N ARG A 93 -5.43 -19.01 -2.17
CA ARG A 93 -6.03 -20.16 -1.49
C ARG A 93 -7.01 -19.68 -0.44
N LYS A 94 -8.24 -20.22 -0.46
CA LYS A 94 -9.20 -20.07 0.63
C LYS A 94 -8.99 -21.25 1.57
N VAL A 95 -8.71 -20.96 2.84
CA VAL A 95 -8.60 -21.97 3.89
C VAL A 95 -9.92 -21.95 4.68
N PRO A 96 -10.48 -23.11 5.07
CA PRO A 96 -11.68 -23.21 5.90
C PRO A 96 -11.54 -22.51 7.25
#